data_AF-A0A7J6UK93-F1
#
_entry.id   AF-A0A7J6UK93-F1
#
_cell.length_a   1.000
_cell.length_b   1.000
_cell.length_c   1.000
_cell.angle_alpha   90.00
_cell.angle_beta   90.00
_cell.angle_gamma   90.00
#
_symmetry.space_group_name_H-M   'P 1'
#
loop_
_entity.id
_entity.type
_entity.pdbx_description
1 polymer ?
#
loop_
_entity_poly.entity_id
_entity_poly.type
_entity_poly.pdbx_seq_one_letter_code
_entity_poly.pdbx_strand_id
1 'polypeptide(L)'
;MLVLLRRAGYADWRLPAELVFGLAVHGRFSVPGNVFAPQSTERWTFKPPSSVLRSGCIHDDPLITRLSSRAVTEDDQLLWDGAIAETKDNTMGGPYPTTSVFPDHLISSRFIVHQLTKDRPCDDYSKSSLNDCQTFCGKITLPTLDVVISMYRQLKLTWDQYASLRGTSSSASSIDLSFWNIDHKSAYRQVAAFPLHSNSTLIALKNPIDSSVSAFLHYAQAFGSRSSVWNYMRLSQSLVFLARTYWSVPL
;
A
#
# COMPACT_ATOMS: atom_id res chain seq x y z
N MET A 1 17.09 -7.00 -8.15
CA MET A 1 16.81 -5.68 -7.53
C MET A 1 17.86 -5.28 -6.48
N LEU A 2 18.10 -6.09 -5.43
CA LEU A 2 19.06 -5.80 -4.33
C LEU A 2 20.44 -5.33 -4.81
N VAL A 3 21.08 -6.11 -5.70
CA VAL A 3 22.41 -5.80 -6.24
C VAL A 3 22.42 -4.47 -7.00
N LEU A 4 21.37 -4.19 -7.77
CA LEU A 4 21.24 -2.96 -8.56
C LEU A 4 21.10 -1.73 -7.65
N LEU A 5 20.21 -1.77 -6.66
CA LEU A 5 20.02 -0.66 -5.72
C LEU A 5 21.29 -0.35 -4.94
N ARG A 6 21.99 -1.40 -4.48
CA ARG A 6 23.26 -1.25 -3.76
C ARG A 6 24.35 -0.64 -4.64
N ARG A 7 24.47 -1.08 -5.89
CA ARG A 7 25.47 -0.54 -6.84
C ARG A 7 25.16 0.90 -7.25
N ALA A 8 23.89 1.25 -7.38
CA ALA A 8 23.45 2.60 -7.71
C ALA A 8 23.48 3.56 -6.51
N GLY A 9 23.85 3.09 -5.31
CA GLY A 9 23.95 3.94 -4.11
C GLY A 9 22.59 4.38 -3.56
N TYR A 10 21.52 3.63 -3.82
CA TYR A 10 20.19 3.95 -3.28
C TYR A 10 20.17 3.80 -1.76
N ALA A 11 19.60 4.77 -1.05
CA ALA A 11 19.64 4.79 0.41
C ALA A 11 18.91 3.59 1.04
N ASP A 12 17.73 3.22 0.53
CA ASP A 12 16.95 2.06 0.98
C ASP A 12 17.23 0.80 0.14
N TRP A 13 18.51 0.51 -0.07
CA TRP A 13 18.93 -0.65 -0.86
C TRP A 13 18.52 -2.01 -0.26
N ARG A 14 18.17 -2.06 1.03
CA ARG A 14 17.75 -3.29 1.74
C ARG A 14 16.29 -3.67 1.50
N LEU A 15 15.47 -2.76 0.97
CA LEU A 15 14.05 -3.00 0.69
C LEU A 15 13.77 -4.34 -0.01
N PRO A 16 14.52 -4.79 -1.05
CA PRO A 16 14.24 -6.09 -1.68
C PRO A 16 14.39 -7.28 -0.75
N ALA A 17 15.26 -7.21 0.26
CA ALA A 17 15.38 -8.27 1.26
C ALA A 17 14.17 -8.27 2.20
N GLU A 18 13.65 -7.09 2.59
CA GLU A 18 12.43 -6.98 3.38
C GLU A 18 11.20 -7.50 2.61
N LEU A 19 11.11 -7.23 1.30
CA LEU A 19 10.02 -7.71 0.45
C LEU A 19 9.92 -9.24 0.38
N VAL A 20 11.03 -9.97 0.53
CA VAL A 20 11.03 -11.44 0.56
C VAL A 20 10.28 -11.97 1.78
N PHE A 21 10.38 -11.29 2.93
CA PHE A 21 9.73 -11.68 4.18
C PHE A 21 8.36 -11.01 4.38
N GLY A 22 8.02 -10.01 3.57
CA GLY A 22 6.84 -9.18 3.74
C GLY A 22 7.13 -7.95 4.60
N LEU A 23 6.37 -6.88 4.34
CA LEU A 23 6.56 -5.59 5.00
C LEU A 23 5.64 -5.43 6.20
N ALA A 24 6.15 -4.76 7.23
CA ALA A 24 5.43 -4.54 8.48
C ALA A 24 4.10 -3.80 8.25
N VAL A 25 3.08 -4.15 9.03
CA VAL A 25 1.77 -3.48 9.01
C VAL A 25 1.61 -2.47 10.17
N HIS A 26 2.38 -2.64 11.24
CA HIS A 26 2.43 -1.73 12.39
C HIS A 26 3.86 -1.65 12.93
N GLY A 27 4.10 -0.77 13.88
CA GLY A 27 5.40 -0.52 14.48
C GLY A 27 6.09 0.72 13.90
N ARG A 28 7.43 0.72 13.99
CA ARG A 28 8.25 1.85 13.56
C ARG A 28 8.72 1.67 12.12
N PHE A 29 8.26 2.56 11.26
CA PHE A 29 8.64 2.64 9.86
C PHE A 29 9.77 3.66 9.71
N SER A 30 11.00 3.16 9.61
CA SER A 30 12.18 3.96 9.30
C SER A 30 12.67 3.65 7.90
N VAL A 31 12.97 4.68 7.11
CA VAL A 31 13.66 4.52 5.82
C VAL A 31 15.05 5.14 5.92
N PRO A 32 16.12 4.43 5.51
CA PRO A 32 17.46 5.00 5.52
C PRO A 32 17.57 6.20 4.57
N GLY A 33 18.29 7.24 5.00
CA GLY A 33 18.70 8.36 4.15
C GLY A 33 17.56 9.26 3.66
N ASN A 34 17.66 9.67 2.40
CA ASN A 34 16.86 10.73 1.75
C ASN A 34 15.86 10.19 0.72
N VAL A 35 15.37 8.95 0.89
CA VAL A 35 14.32 8.39 0.00
C VAL A 35 13.07 9.25 -0.01
N PHE A 36 12.73 9.83 1.14
CA PHE A 36 11.68 10.82 1.30
C PHE A 36 12.29 12.16 1.76
N ALA A 37 11.44 13.18 1.88
CA ALA A 37 11.86 14.51 2.32
C ALA A 37 12.61 14.45 3.68
N PRO A 38 13.49 15.44 3.96
CA PRO A 38 14.26 15.50 5.20
C PRO A 38 13.37 15.27 6.41
N GLN A 39 13.88 14.50 7.39
CA GLN A 39 13.15 14.05 8.56
C GLN A 39 12.47 15.24 9.26
N SER A 40 11.15 15.39 9.12
CA SER A 40 10.37 16.06 10.14
C SER A 40 10.02 15.00 11.17
N THR A 41 10.40 15.24 12.42
CA THR A 41 9.87 14.47 13.55
C THR A 41 8.42 14.90 13.76
N GLU A 42 7.52 14.42 12.92
CA GLU A 42 6.11 14.47 13.22
C GLU A 42 5.84 13.42 14.32
N ARG A 43 5.53 13.89 15.54
CA ARG A 43 4.90 13.03 16.55
C ARG A 43 3.46 12.79 16.14
N TRP A 44 3.10 11.55 15.90
CA TRP A 44 1.70 11.12 15.91
C TRP A 44 1.61 9.88 16.78
N THR A 45 0.79 9.99 17.83
CA THR A 45 0.57 9.01 18.92
C THR A 45 0.85 7.56 18.53
N PHE A 46 1.91 6.97 19.11
CA PHE A 46 2.17 5.54 19.00
C PHE A 46 1.42 4.81 20.12
N LYS A 47 0.49 3.96 19.74
CA LYS A 47 -0.05 2.93 20.62
C LYS A 47 0.77 1.65 20.44
N PRO A 48 1.25 1.01 21.52
CA PRO A 48 1.87 -0.29 21.39
C PRO A 48 0.83 -1.29 20.86
N PRO A 49 1.16 -2.20 19.92
CA PRO A 49 0.21 -3.17 19.40
C PRO A 49 -0.50 -3.96 20.50
N SER A 50 0.22 -4.32 21.57
CA SER A 50 -0.35 -5.01 22.74
C SER A 50 -1.52 -4.27 23.41
N SER A 51 -1.68 -2.96 23.21
CA SER A 51 -2.80 -2.18 23.75
C SER A 51 -4.06 -2.22 22.88
N VAL A 52 -3.95 -2.64 21.61
CA VAL A 52 -5.09 -2.74 20.68
C VAL A 52 -5.49 -4.20 20.42
N LEU A 53 -4.55 -5.14 20.56
CA LEU A 53 -4.83 -6.57 20.42
C LEU A 53 -5.79 -7.03 21.53
N ARG A 54 -6.70 -7.92 21.15
CA ARG A 54 -7.68 -8.53 22.04
C ARG A 54 -7.32 -9.98 22.27
N SER A 55 -7.16 -10.34 23.54
CA SER A 55 -6.98 -11.74 23.93
C SER A 55 -8.32 -12.46 23.94
N GLY A 56 -8.30 -13.76 23.70
CA GLY A 56 -9.50 -14.61 23.66
C GLY A 56 -9.87 -15.05 22.24
N CYS A 57 -11.06 -15.62 22.13
CA CYS A 57 -11.55 -16.18 20.88
C CYS A 57 -12.20 -15.11 20.01
N ILE A 58 -12.08 -15.25 18.69
CA ILE A 58 -12.62 -14.29 17.72
C ILE A 58 -14.14 -14.09 17.87
N HIS A 59 -14.90 -15.13 18.21
CA HIS A 59 -16.36 -15.03 18.38
C HIS A 59 -16.81 -14.04 19.46
N ASP A 60 -15.97 -13.76 20.47
CA ASP A 60 -16.28 -12.81 21.54
C ASP A 60 -15.99 -11.35 21.13
N ASP A 61 -15.42 -11.14 19.94
CA ASP A 61 -15.07 -9.81 19.47
C ASP A 61 -16.34 -8.95 19.29
N PRO A 62 -16.39 -7.73 19.88
CA PRO A 62 -17.53 -6.82 19.73
C PRO A 62 -17.94 -6.54 18.29
N LEU A 63 -17.00 -6.54 17.36
CA LEU A 63 -17.25 -6.33 15.94
C LEU A 63 -18.00 -7.51 15.34
N ILE A 64 -17.64 -8.74 15.71
CA ILE A 64 -18.34 -9.94 15.26
C ILE A 64 -19.75 -9.99 15.83
N THR A 65 -19.91 -9.68 17.12
CA THR A 65 -21.23 -9.59 17.74
C THR A 65 -22.11 -8.56 17.01
N ARG A 66 -21.56 -7.39 16.70
CA ARG A 66 -22.26 -6.34 15.96
C ARG A 66 -22.64 -6.77 14.54
N LEU A 67 -21.72 -7.40 13.79
CA LEU A 67 -22.01 -7.90 12.45
C LEU A 67 -23.07 -9.01 12.47
N SER A 68 -23.03 -9.89 13.48
CA SER A 68 -23.99 -10.98 13.63
C SER A 68 -25.41 -10.44 13.82
N SER A 69 -25.57 -9.39 14.64
CA SER A 69 -26.87 -8.75 14.91
C SER A 69 -27.46 -7.92 13.76
N ARG A 70 -26.62 -7.45 12.82
CA ARG A 70 -27.06 -6.56 11.72
C ARG A 70 -27.74 -7.35 10.60
N ALA A 71 -28.77 -6.83 9.96
CA ALA A 71 -29.32 -7.45 8.74
C ALA A 71 -28.29 -7.44 7.57
N VAL A 72 -28.40 -8.41 6.67
CA VAL A 72 -27.59 -8.45 5.43
C VAL A 72 -27.98 -7.29 4.53
N THR A 73 -26.98 -6.60 3.98
CA THR A 73 -27.15 -5.48 3.03
C THR A 73 -26.58 -5.84 1.66
N GLU A 74 -26.97 -5.11 0.59
CA GLU A 74 -26.40 -5.31 -0.75
C GLU A 74 -24.86 -5.16 -0.76
N ASP A 75 -24.33 -4.24 0.05
CA ASP A 75 -22.87 -4.08 0.24
C ASP A 75 -22.19 -5.35 0.76
N ASP A 76 -22.88 -6.19 1.53
CA ASP A 76 -22.29 -7.42 2.07
C ASP A 76 -21.99 -8.41 0.97
N GLN A 77 -22.83 -8.44 -0.07
CA GLN A 77 -22.59 -9.27 -1.25
C GLN A 77 -21.30 -8.84 -1.96
N LEU A 78 -21.16 -7.56 -2.24
CA LEU A 78 -19.97 -7.01 -2.93
C LEU A 78 -18.69 -7.20 -2.10
N LEU A 79 -18.76 -6.99 -0.78
CA LEU A 79 -17.62 -7.20 0.11
C LEU A 79 -17.22 -8.67 0.19
N TRP A 80 -18.19 -9.56 0.31
CA TRP A 80 -17.97 -11.00 0.37
C TRP A 80 -17.35 -11.51 -0.93
N ASP A 81 -17.94 -11.17 -2.08
CA ASP A 81 -17.42 -11.59 -3.39
C ASP A 81 -16.00 -11.07 -3.62
N GLY A 82 -15.71 -9.83 -3.21
CA GLY A 82 -14.37 -9.26 -3.24
C GLY A 82 -13.37 -10.04 -2.38
N ALA A 83 -13.74 -10.42 -1.16
CA ALA A 83 -12.88 -11.22 -0.27
C ALA A 83 -12.64 -12.64 -0.80
N ILE A 84 -13.66 -13.28 -1.38
CA ILE A 84 -13.53 -14.58 -2.03
C ILE A 84 -12.63 -14.48 -3.27
N ALA A 85 -12.72 -13.41 -4.06
CA ALA A 85 -11.79 -13.17 -5.16
C ALA A 85 -10.34 -12.96 -4.68
N GLU A 86 -10.13 -12.15 -3.64
CA GLU A 86 -8.81 -11.94 -3.02
C GLU A 86 -8.21 -13.25 -2.47
N THR A 87 -9.06 -14.16 -1.98
CA THR A 87 -8.68 -15.50 -1.51
C THR A 87 -8.26 -16.40 -2.68
N LYS A 88 -9.01 -16.39 -3.79
CA LYS A 88 -8.63 -17.11 -5.02
C LYS A 88 -7.29 -16.63 -5.59
N ASP A 89 -7.00 -15.33 -5.44
CA ASP A 89 -5.74 -14.71 -5.87
C ASP A 89 -4.58 -14.91 -4.87
N ASN A 90 -4.78 -15.66 -3.79
CA ASN A 90 -3.79 -15.90 -2.71
C ASN A 90 -3.28 -14.62 -2.02
N THR A 91 -4.04 -13.53 -2.07
CA THR A 91 -3.70 -12.28 -1.35
C THR A 91 -4.35 -12.21 0.04
N MET A 92 -5.26 -13.14 0.31
CA MET A 92 -6.04 -13.29 1.54
C MET A 92 -6.25 -14.77 1.83
N GLY A 93 -6.43 -15.11 3.10
CA GLY A 93 -6.87 -16.43 3.57
C GLY A 93 -8.26 -16.35 4.21
N GLY A 94 -8.98 -17.47 4.19
CA GLY A 94 -10.34 -17.60 4.71
C GLY A 94 -11.28 -18.20 3.67
N PRO A 95 -12.60 -18.12 3.88
CA PRO A 95 -13.26 -17.68 5.10
C PRO A 95 -12.95 -18.61 6.28
N TYR A 96 -12.59 -18.03 7.42
CA TYR A 96 -12.43 -18.76 8.68
C TYR A 96 -13.69 -18.62 9.53
N PRO A 97 -14.22 -19.72 10.10
CA PRO A 97 -15.34 -19.63 11.04
C PRO A 97 -14.92 -18.86 12.30
N THR A 98 -15.87 -18.23 12.99
CA THR A 98 -15.63 -17.46 14.23
C THR A 98 -15.06 -18.31 15.37
N THR A 99 -15.19 -19.63 15.29
CA THR A 99 -14.60 -20.62 16.20
C THR A 99 -13.10 -20.82 15.99
N SER A 100 -12.52 -20.28 14.91
CA SER A 100 -11.09 -20.36 14.65
C SER A 100 -10.30 -19.55 15.66
N VAL A 101 -9.19 -20.14 16.14
CA VAL A 101 -8.37 -19.53 17.18
C VAL A 101 -7.30 -18.65 16.55
N PHE A 102 -7.36 -17.36 16.85
CA PHE A 102 -6.32 -16.39 16.54
C PHE A 102 -5.88 -15.75 17.86
N PRO A 103 -4.69 -16.10 18.38
CA PRO A 103 -4.20 -15.53 19.63
C PRO A 103 -3.93 -14.04 19.45
N ASP A 104 -4.33 -13.24 20.46
CA ASP A 104 -4.13 -11.79 20.53
C ASP A 104 -4.42 -11.09 19.20
N HIS A 105 -5.70 -11.10 18.81
CA HIS A 105 -6.14 -10.66 17.49
C HIS A 105 -6.65 -9.21 17.47
N LEU A 106 -6.63 -8.60 16.29
CA LEU A 106 -7.29 -7.35 16.01
C LEU A 106 -8.07 -7.48 14.70
N ILE A 107 -9.40 -7.33 14.81
CA ILE A 107 -10.31 -7.43 13.67
C ILE A 107 -10.73 -6.02 13.26
N SER A 108 -10.60 -5.74 11.96
CA SER A 108 -11.05 -4.49 11.36
C SER A 108 -12.33 -4.71 10.55
N SER A 109 -13.22 -3.71 10.55
CA SER A 109 -14.41 -3.75 9.68
C SER A 109 -14.00 -3.33 8.27
N ARG A 110 -14.58 -3.98 7.27
CA ARG A 110 -14.48 -3.57 5.87
C ARG A 110 -15.79 -2.94 5.42
N PHE A 111 -15.72 -1.87 4.64
CA PHE A 111 -16.87 -1.14 4.11
C PHE A 111 -16.61 -0.73 2.66
N ILE A 112 -17.67 -0.38 1.93
CA ILE A 112 -17.55 0.07 0.54
C ILE A 112 -17.39 1.58 0.48
N VAL A 113 -16.45 2.02 -0.34
CA VAL A 113 -16.33 3.41 -0.77
C VAL A 113 -16.87 3.50 -2.20
N HIS A 114 -18.04 4.12 -2.34
CA HIS A 114 -18.63 4.38 -3.65
C HIS A 114 -17.90 5.52 -4.34
N GLN A 115 -17.26 5.24 -5.47
CA GLN A 115 -16.64 6.24 -6.34
C GLN A 115 -17.40 6.32 -7.66
N LEU A 116 -17.32 7.46 -8.36
CA LEU A 116 -18.02 7.68 -9.63
C LEU A 116 -17.78 6.60 -10.67
N THR A 117 -16.61 5.96 -10.67
CA THR A 117 -16.21 4.97 -11.67
C THR A 117 -16.30 3.53 -11.17
N LYS A 118 -16.04 3.28 -9.88
CA LYS A 118 -16.07 1.95 -9.30
C LYS A 118 -16.13 1.98 -7.78
N ASP A 119 -16.81 0.99 -7.23
CA ASP A 119 -16.83 0.73 -5.81
C ASP A 119 -15.51 0.09 -5.37
N ARG A 120 -15.03 0.49 -4.18
CA ARG A 120 -13.80 -0.06 -3.60
C ARG A 120 -14.03 -0.55 -2.18
N PRO A 121 -13.71 -1.81 -1.87
CA PRO A 121 -13.65 -2.26 -0.48
C PRO A 121 -12.50 -1.54 0.24
N CYS A 122 -12.78 -1.02 1.43
CA CYS A 122 -11.83 -0.32 2.28
C CYS A 122 -11.88 -0.88 3.70
N ASP A 123 -10.71 -1.14 4.28
CA ASP A 123 -10.59 -1.59 5.66
C ASP A 123 -10.46 -0.40 6.60
N ASP A 124 -11.29 -0.38 7.63
CA ASP A 124 -11.31 0.67 8.63
C ASP A 124 -10.25 0.44 9.72
N TYR A 125 -8.98 0.53 9.33
CA TYR A 125 -7.84 0.42 10.24
C TYR A 125 -7.71 1.61 11.20
N SER A 126 -8.50 2.66 11.00
CA SER A 126 -8.62 3.78 11.93
C SER A 126 -9.54 3.42 13.09
N LYS A 127 -10.71 2.82 12.82
CA LYS A 127 -11.62 2.35 13.90
C LYS A 127 -11.00 1.25 14.75
N SER A 128 -10.21 0.34 14.15
CA SER A 128 -9.50 -0.69 14.91
C SER A 128 -8.25 -0.17 15.63
N SER A 129 -7.90 1.13 15.49
CA SER A 129 -6.68 1.73 16.04
C SER A 129 -5.36 1.10 15.53
N LEU A 130 -5.39 0.25 14.49
CA LEU A 130 -4.16 -0.29 13.90
C LEU A 130 -3.27 0.82 13.35
N ASN A 131 -3.90 1.81 12.71
CA ASN A 131 -3.21 2.98 12.17
C ASN A 131 -2.53 3.84 13.25
N ASP A 132 -2.97 3.77 14.51
CA ASP A 132 -2.32 4.44 15.66
C ASP A 132 -1.12 3.65 16.20
N CYS A 133 -0.97 2.39 15.77
CA CYS A 133 0.19 1.56 16.10
C CYS A 133 1.36 1.77 15.11
N GLN A 134 1.30 2.81 14.27
CA GLN A 134 2.25 3.08 13.21
C GLN A 134 2.96 4.42 13.47
N THR A 135 4.29 4.41 13.45
CA THR A 135 5.09 5.64 13.47
C THR A 135 5.97 5.73 12.23
N PHE A 136 6.00 6.89 11.59
CA PHE A 136 6.78 7.15 10.39
C PHE A 136 7.91 8.13 10.71
N CYS A 137 9.10 7.90 10.16
CA CYS A 137 10.27 8.75 10.42
C CYS A 137 10.34 10.02 9.56
N GLY A 138 9.35 10.27 8.70
CA GLY A 138 9.30 11.43 7.84
C GLY A 138 8.02 11.48 7.01
N LYS A 139 7.83 12.60 6.31
CA LYS A 139 6.70 12.79 5.42
C LYS A 139 6.98 12.18 4.05
N ILE A 140 6.00 11.46 3.50
CA ILE A 140 6.03 11.06 2.09
C ILE A 140 5.84 12.31 1.24
N THR A 141 6.86 12.68 0.47
CA THR A 141 6.76 13.73 -0.55
C THR A 141 6.86 13.08 -1.91
N LEU A 142 5.80 13.23 -2.70
CA LEU A 142 5.78 12.74 -4.09
C LEU A 142 6.04 13.91 -5.03
N PRO A 143 6.69 13.67 -6.19
CA PRO A 143 6.76 14.66 -7.25
C PRO A 143 5.34 15.11 -7.63
N THR A 144 5.10 16.42 -7.62
CA THR A 144 3.83 16.98 -8.10
C THR A 144 3.83 17.05 -9.62
N LEU A 145 2.67 17.30 -10.22
CA LEU A 145 2.55 17.53 -11.66
C LEU A 145 3.46 18.68 -12.12
N ASP A 146 3.64 19.71 -11.29
CA ASP A 146 4.54 20.84 -11.58
C ASP A 146 6.00 20.40 -11.73
N VAL A 147 6.45 19.46 -10.89
CA VAL A 147 7.79 18.88 -11.00
C VAL A 147 7.93 18.16 -12.34
N VAL A 148 6.94 17.34 -12.73
CA VAL A 148 6.95 16.62 -14.01
C VAL A 148 6.96 17.59 -15.20
N ILE A 149 6.13 18.64 -15.16
CA ILE A 149 6.10 19.67 -16.22
C ILE A 149 7.42 20.43 -16.30
N SER A 150 8.04 20.75 -15.15
CA SER A 150 9.34 21.42 -15.12
C SER A 150 10.45 20.55 -15.73
N MET A 151 10.45 19.24 -15.44
CA MET A 151 11.38 18.28 -16.02
C MET A 151 11.19 18.17 -17.53
N TYR A 152 9.95 18.10 -18.01
CA TYR A 152 9.63 18.11 -19.44
C TYR A 152 10.19 19.35 -20.15
N ARG A 153 9.92 20.54 -19.61
CA ARG A 153 10.40 21.80 -20.19
C ARG A 153 11.91 21.83 -20.25
N GLN A 154 12.59 21.40 -19.18
CA GLN A 154 14.03 21.36 -19.14
C GLN A 154 14.61 20.37 -20.16
N LEU A 155 14.02 19.19 -20.29
CA LEU A 155 14.47 18.17 -21.26
C LEU A 155 14.32 18.67 -22.69
N LYS A 156 13.20 19.32 -23.02
CA LYS A 156 12.97 19.96 -24.32
C LYS A 156 14.01 21.04 -24.61
N LEU A 157 14.23 21.97 -23.68
CA LEU A 157 15.23 23.04 -23.83
C LEU A 157 16.65 22.47 -24.03
N THR A 158 17.02 21.45 -23.27
CA THR A 158 18.35 20.83 -23.36
C THR A 158 18.53 20.10 -24.69
N TRP A 159 17.47 19.45 -25.19
CA TRP A 159 17.48 18.81 -26.50
C TRP A 159 17.60 19.82 -27.64
N ASP A 160 16.84 20.91 -27.60
CA ASP A 160 16.89 21.97 -28.61
C ASP A 160 18.29 22.59 -28.70
N GLN A 161 18.94 22.83 -27.55
CA GLN A 161 20.33 23.29 -27.47
C GLN A 161 21.31 22.28 -28.09
N TYR A 162 21.16 21.00 -27.75
CA TYR A 162 22.01 19.94 -28.28
C TYR A 162 21.86 19.76 -29.80
N ALA A 163 20.63 19.81 -30.33
CA ALA A 163 20.36 19.74 -31.76
C ALA A 163 20.94 20.94 -32.52
N SER A 164 20.91 22.15 -31.92
CA SER A 164 21.54 23.34 -32.48
C SER A 164 23.07 23.17 -32.60
N LEU A 165 23.74 22.64 -31.57
CA LEU A 165 25.18 22.39 -31.58
C LEU A 165 25.63 21.36 -32.63
N ARG A 166 24.75 20.41 -32.99
CA ARG A 166 25.01 19.37 -34.00
C ARG A 166 24.85 19.86 -35.44
N GLY A 167 24.45 21.12 -35.67
CA GLY A 167 24.22 21.65 -37.02
C GLY A 167 23.02 21.03 -37.72
N THR A 168 22.16 20.31 -37.01
CA THR A 168 20.86 19.85 -37.51
C THR A 168 19.90 21.03 -37.58
N SER A 169 20.08 21.85 -38.62
CA SER A 169 19.21 22.97 -38.93
C SER A 169 17.85 22.47 -39.39
N SER A 170 16.80 23.23 -39.04
CA SER A 170 15.43 23.21 -39.58
C SER A 170 14.48 22.07 -39.14
N SER A 171 13.38 22.47 -38.47
CA SER A 171 12.04 21.87 -38.39
C SER A 171 11.86 20.39 -37.97
N ALA A 172 12.92 19.58 -37.96
CA ALA A 172 12.92 18.16 -37.61
C ALA A 172 13.54 17.89 -36.23
N SER A 173 13.95 18.95 -35.51
CA SER A 173 14.77 18.89 -34.30
C SER A 173 14.01 18.98 -32.98
N SER A 174 12.69 19.21 -32.99
CA SER A 174 11.92 19.16 -31.74
C SER A 174 11.69 17.70 -31.36
N ILE A 175 12.19 17.30 -30.20
CA ILE A 175 11.87 15.97 -29.65
C ILE A 175 10.36 15.90 -29.38
N ASP A 176 9.69 14.97 -30.06
CA ASP A 176 8.28 14.68 -29.81
C ASP A 176 8.18 13.80 -28.56
N LEU A 177 7.91 14.45 -27.43
CA LEU A 177 7.81 13.82 -26.13
C LEU A 177 6.34 13.49 -25.86
N SER A 178 6.04 12.21 -25.81
CA SER A 178 4.74 11.69 -25.40
C SER A 178 4.75 11.33 -23.92
N PHE A 179 3.62 11.58 -23.25
CA PHE A 179 3.41 11.16 -21.87
C PHE A 179 2.65 9.84 -21.86
N TRP A 180 3.15 8.92 -21.04
CA TRP A 180 2.50 7.63 -20.79
C TRP A 180 2.15 7.57 -19.31
N ASN A 181 0.89 7.27 -19.01
CA ASN A 181 0.46 6.98 -17.66
C ASN A 181 0.08 5.50 -17.57
N ILE A 182 0.65 4.79 -16.60
CA ILE A 182 0.39 3.38 -16.36
C ILE A 182 0.01 3.21 -14.89
N ASP A 183 -1.25 2.86 -14.65
CA ASP A 183 -1.73 2.56 -13.30
C ASP A 183 -1.37 1.13 -12.91
N HIS A 184 -0.72 0.98 -11.75
CA HIS A 184 -0.47 -0.33 -11.17
C HIS A 184 -1.77 -0.92 -10.61
N LYS A 185 -2.27 -1.98 -11.27
CA LYS A 185 -3.45 -2.72 -10.81
C LYS A 185 -3.22 -3.25 -9.39
N SER A 186 -4.13 -2.94 -8.48
CA SER A 186 -4.09 -3.39 -7.08
C SER A 186 -2.74 -3.20 -6.40
N ALA A 187 -2.11 -2.03 -6.61
CA ALA A 187 -0.77 -1.65 -6.13
C ALA A 187 -0.37 -2.24 -4.76
N TYR A 188 -1.19 -2.06 -3.73
CA TYR A 188 -0.87 -2.54 -2.38
C TYR A 188 -0.91 -4.07 -2.25
N ARG A 189 -1.79 -4.75 -2.99
CA ARG A 189 -1.91 -6.22 -2.99
C ARG A 189 -0.69 -6.91 -3.61
N GLN A 190 0.16 -6.17 -4.33
CA GLN A 190 1.42 -6.69 -4.86
C GLN A 190 2.52 -6.80 -3.79
N VAL A 191 2.28 -6.26 -2.59
CA VAL A 191 3.25 -6.22 -1.48
C VAL A 191 2.77 -7.14 -0.37
N ALA A 192 3.58 -8.14 -0.01
CA ALA A 192 3.25 -9.05 1.08
C ALA A 192 3.21 -8.31 2.44
N ALA A 193 2.27 -8.71 3.30
CA ALA A 193 2.24 -8.34 4.70
C ALA A 193 3.23 -9.21 5.48
N PHE A 194 3.85 -8.64 6.51
CA PHE A 194 4.78 -9.38 7.36
C PHE A 194 4.04 -10.47 8.15
N PRO A 195 4.39 -11.77 7.99
CA PRO A 195 3.61 -12.88 8.55
C PRO A 195 3.43 -12.84 10.07
N LEU A 196 4.41 -12.29 10.81
CA LEU A 196 4.33 -12.16 12.26
C LEU A 196 3.32 -11.11 12.74
N HIS A 197 2.77 -10.30 11.84
CA HIS A 197 1.71 -9.34 12.15
C HIS A 197 0.32 -9.83 11.70
N SER A 198 0.19 -11.12 11.34
CA SER A 198 -1.07 -11.73 10.87
C SER A 198 -2.24 -11.54 11.85
N ASN A 199 -1.96 -11.53 13.16
CA ASN A 199 -2.95 -11.25 14.18
C ASN A 199 -3.59 -9.86 14.08
N SER A 200 -2.94 -8.93 13.38
CA SER A 200 -3.38 -7.53 13.21
C SER A 200 -3.96 -7.24 11.83
N THR A 201 -4.04 -8.24 10.96
CA THR A 201 -4.48 -8.08 9.56
C THR A 201 -5.78 -8.83 9.25
N LEU A 202 -6.57 -9.08 10.30
CA LEU A 202 -7.85 -9.76 10.21
C LEU A 202 -8.97 -8.76 9.90
N ILE A 203 -9.90 -9.19 9.07
CA ILE A 203 -11.18 -8.53 8.85
C ILE A 203 -12.31 -9.53 9.11
N ALA A 204 -13.49 -9.02 9.44
CA ALA A 204 -14.69 -9.86 9.52
C ALA A 204 -15.75 -9.34 8.55
N LEU A 205 -16.41 -10.28 7.87
CA LEU A 205 -17.46 -10.02 6.90
C LEU A 205 -18.65 -10.92 7.19
N LYS A 206 -19.84 -10.43 6.86
CA LYS A 206 -21.06 -11.21 6.91
C LYS A 206 -21.29 -11.91 5.57
N ASN A 207 -21.53 -13.21 5.60
CA ASN A 207 -21.90 -13.99 4.43
C ASN A 207 -23.33 -13.62 4.02
N PRO A 208 -23.54 -13.17 2.78
CA PRO A 208 -24.86 -12.75 2.32
C PRO A 208 -25.85 -13.92 2.17
N ILE A 209 -25.38 -15.16 2.05
CA ILE A 209 -26.21 -16.34 1.78
C ILE A 209 -26.79 -16.92 3.08
N ASP A 210 -25.93 -17.24 4.04
CA ASP A 210 -26.32 -17.91 5.29
C ASP A 210 -26.35 -16.98 6.51
N SER A 211 -26.06 -15.69 6.31
CA SER A 211 -25.97 -14.68 7.37
C SER A 211 -24.94 -14.97 8.47
N SER A 212 -24.02 -15.93 8.25
CA SER A 212 -22.92 -16.19 9.17
C SER A 212 -21.84 -15.10 9.08
N VAL A 213 -21.09 -14.88 10.15
CA VAL A 213 -19.91 -13.99 10.12
C VAL A 213 -18.67 -14.87 9.97
N SER A 214 -17.77 -14.48 9.07
CA SER A 214 -16.48 -15.16 8.87
C SER A 214 -15.33 -14.16 8.93
N ALA A 215 -14.21 -14.63 9.44
CA ALA A 215 -12.97 -13.87 9.47
C ALA A 215 -12.13 -14.15 8.21
N PHE A 216 -11.40 -13.16 7.76
CA PHE A 216 -10.45 -13.26 6.65
C PHE A 216 -9.12 -12.64 7.07
N LEU A 217 -8.03 -13.25 6.61
CA LEU A 217 -6.66 -12.86 6.97
C LEU A 217 -5.95 -12.29 5.75
N HIS A 218 -5.38 -11.09 5.85
CA HIS A 218 -4.57 -10.55 4.76
C HIS A 218 -3.15 -11.13 4.73
N TYR A 219 -2.76 -11.67 3.58
CA TYR A 219 -1.38 -12.02 3.24
C TYR A 219 -0.64 -10.89 2.52
N ALA A 220 -1.39 -9.97 1.89
CA ALA A 220 -0.85 -8.78 1.25
C ALA A 220 -1.30 -7.49 1.95
N GLN A 221 -0.56 -6.39 1.76
CA GLN A 221 -0.91 -5.08 2.29
C GLN A 221 -2.31 -4.66 1.84
N ALA A 222 -3.05 -4.04 2.75
CA ALA A 222 -4.48 -3.79 2.57
C ALA A 222 -4.82 -2.32 2.33
N PHE A 223 -5.92 -2.09 1.61
CA PHE A 223 -6.41 -0.74 1.36
C PHE A 223 -7.04 -0.15 2.63
N GLY A 224 -6.64 1.06 3.01
CA GLY A 224 -7.08 1.73 4.25
C GLY A 224 -5.99 1.81 5.35
N SER A 225 -4.89 1.06 5.23
CA SER A 225 -3.76 1.16 6.17
C SER A 225 -2.75 2.21 5.71
N ARG A 226 -2.25 3.06 6.63
CA ARG A 226 -1.18 4.03 6.31
C ARG A 226 0.13 3.30 6.01
N SER A 227 0.38 2.13 6.63
CA SER A 227 1.55 1.29 6.34
C SER A 227 1.59 0.83 4.89
N SER A 228 0.45 0.47 4.30
CA SER A 228 0.36 0.02 2.91
C SER A 228 0.82 1.10 1.94
N VAL A 229 0.38 2.34 2.18
CA VAL A 229 0.80 3.51 1.40
C VAL A 229 2.30 3.72 1.53
N TRP A 230 2.81 3.73 2.77
CA TRP A 230 4.24 3.91 3.04
C TRP A 230 5.11 2.85 2.35
N ASN A 231 4.77 1.59 2.55
CA ASN A 231 5.48 0.43 2.01
C ASN A 231 5.47 0.43 0.48
N TYR A 232 4.33 0.72 -0.14
CA TYR A 232 4.25 0.81 -1.59
C TYR A 232 5.04 2.00 -2.15
N MET A 233 5.05 3.15 -1.45
CA MET A 233 5.83 4.31 -1.88
C MET A 233 7.34 4.05 -1.83
N ARG A 234 7.83 3.30 -0.84
CA ARG A 234 9.24 2.83 -0.82
C ARG A 234 9.56 2.01 -2.07
N LEU A 235 8.70 1.04 -2.40
CA LEU A 235 8.84 0.21 -3.60
C LEU A 235 8.82 1.05 -4.87
N SER A 236 7.80 1.90 -5.04
CA SER A 236 7.65 2.77 -6.20
C SER A 236 8.88 3.67 -6.40
N GLN A 237 9.36 4.33 -5.35
CA GLN A 237 10.55 5.18 -5.42
C GLN A 237 11.81 4.41 -5.79
N SER A 238 11.97 3.19 -5.29
CA SER A 238 13.12 2.36 -5.64
C SER A 238 13.11 1.93 -7.12
N LEU A 239 11.92 1.67 -7.68
CA LEU A 239 11.76 1.37 -9.11
C LEU A 239 12.03 2.59 -9.97
N VAL A 240 11.48 3.75 -9.61
CA VAL A 240 11.74 5.04 -10.28
C VAL A 240 13.23 5.37 -10.26
N PHE A 241 13.90 5.17 -9.13
CA PHE A 241 15.34 5.40 -9.00
C PHE A 241 16.13 4.51 -9.97
N LEU A 242 15.85 3.20 -9.99
CA LEU A 242 16.52 2.28 -10.91
C LEU A 242 16.25 2.63 -12.37
N ALA A 243 15.00 2.96 -12.73
CA ALA A 243 14.60 3.40 -14.07
C ALA A 243 15.43 4.61 -14.54
N ARG A 244 15.60 5.61 -13.67
CA ARG A 244 16.43 6.80 -13.92
C ARG A 244 17.91 6.44 -14.05
N THR A 245 18.45 5.61 -13.15
CA THR A 245 19.90 5.35 -13.09
C THR A 245 20.40 4.42 -14.19
N TYR A 246 19.65 3.36 -14.52
CA TYR A 246 20.13 2.31 -15.43
C TYR A 246 19.51 2.36 -16.82
N TRP A 247 18.32 2.93 -16.95
CA TRP A 247 17.58 2.97 -18.21
C TRP A 247 17.35 4.39 -18.73
N SER A 248 17.90 5.40 -18.03
CA SER A 248 17.78 6.81 -18.40
C SER A 248 16.32 7.25 -18.64
N VAL A 249 15.36 6.63 -17.95
CA VAL A 249 13.96 7.01 -18.07
C VAL A 249 13.75 8.29 -17.27
N PRO A 250 13.35 9.41 -17.91
CA PRO A 250 13.07 10.66 -17.21
C PRO A 250 11.69 10.58 -16.55
N LEU A 251 11.59 9.84 -15.44
CA LEU A 251 10.44 9.82 -14.53
C LEU A 251 10.59 10.89 -13.47
#